data_AF-A0A1Q6BGG9-F1
#
_entry.id   AF-A0A1Q6BGG9-F1
#
_cell.length_a   1.000
_cell.length_b   1.000
_cell.length_c   1.000
_cell.angle_alpha   90.00
_cell.angle_beta   90.00
_cell.angle_gamma   90.00
#
_symmetry.space_group_name_H-M   'P 1'
#
loop_
_entity.id
_entity.type
_entity.pdbx_description
1 polymer ?
#
loop_
_entity_poly.entity_id
_entity_poly.type
_entity_poly.pdbx_seq_one_letter_code
_entity_poly.pdbx_strand_id
1 'polypeptide(L)' 'MNIQIARLIKNGHDRKQLAIIYGISISTIYRYHPVGDIQTEETIEKTKEKENR' A
#
# COMPACT_ATOMS: atom_id res chain seq x y z
N MET A 1 11.14 -9.37 -9.08
CA MET A 1 10.55 -8.05 -8.74
C MET A 1 9.17 -8.17 -8.07
N ASN A 2 8.26 -9.02 -8.56
CA ASN A 2 6.87 -9.11 -8.08
C ASN A 2 6.66 -9.70 -6.66
N ILE A 3 7.62 -10.46 -6.11
CA ILE A 3 7.46 -11.10 -4.78
C ILE A 3 7.55 -10.09 -3.62
N GLN A 4 8.31 -9.00 -3.80
CA GLN A 4 8.57 -8.00 -2.74
C GLN A 4 7.33 -7.12 -2.47
N ILE A 5 6.70 -6.62 -3.54
CA ILE A 5 5.50 -5.77 -3.45
C ILE A 5 4.33 -6.55 -2.84
N ALA A 6 4.16 -7.82 -3.22
CA ALA A 6 3.15 -8.70 -2.62
C ALA A 6 3.33 -8.85 -1.10
N ARG A 7 4.57 -9.03 -0.63
CA ARG A 7 4.89 -9.15 0.80
C ARG A 7 4.67 -7.85 1.55
N LEU A 8 5.04 -6.71 0.96
CA LEU A 8 4.83 -5.39 1.55
C LEU A 8 3.33 -5.08 1.68
N ILE A 9 2.54 -5.37 0.63
CA ILE A 9 1.09 -5.21 0.64
C ILE A 9 0.45 -6.12 1.71
N LYS A 10 0.90 -7.38 1.82
CA LYS A 10 0.41 -8.31 2.84
C LYS A 10 0.76 -7.87 4.27
N ASN A 11 1.87 -7.14 4.44
CA ASN A 11 2.29 -6.55 5.72
C ASN A 11 1.59 -5.21 6.04
N GLY A 12 0.58 -4.81 5.26
CA GLY A 12 -0.19 -3.59 5.50
C GLY A 12 0.41 -2.31 4.90
N HIS A 13 1.43 -2.39 4.03
CA HIS A 13 1.95 -1.20 3.38
C HIS A 13 0.99 -0.63 2.33
N ASP A 14 0.83 0.69 2.38
CA ASP A 14 -0.02 1.42 1.47
C ASP A 14 0.52 1.35 0.03
N ARG A 15 -0.35 0.95 -0.90
CA ARG A 15 -0.01 0.78 -2.32
C ARG A 15 0.43 2.09 -2.99
N LYS A 16 0.02 3.26 -2.48
CA LYS A 16 0.48 4.57 -2.97
C LYS A 16 1.92 4.83 -2.56
N GLN A 17 2.30 4.46 -1.34
CA GLN A 17 3.70 4.57 -0.90
C GLN A 17 4.62 3.66 -1.73
N LEU A 18 4.16 2.44 -2.02
CA LEU A 18 4.87 1.51 -2.89
C LEU A 18 5.01 2.05 -4.32
N ALA A 19 3.98 2.72 -4.86
CA ALA A 19 4.06 3.37 -6.18
C ALA A 19 5.18 4.43 -6.23
N ILE A 20 5.32 5.22 -5.17
CA ILE A 20 6.32 6.28 -5.06
C ILE A 20 7.75 5.69 -4.96
N ILE A 21 7.96 4.71 -4.07
CA ILE A 21 9.29 4.13 -3.81
C ILE A 21 9.81 3.35 -5.01
N TYR A 22 8.94 2.62 -5.70
CA TYR A 22 9.32 1.81 -6.86
C TYR A 22 9.23 2.57 -8.18
N GLY A 23 8.77 3.83 -8.18
CA GLY A 23 8.64 4.65 -9.38
C GLY A 23 7.66 4.10 -10.43
N ILE A 24 6.62 3.37 -9.98
CA ILE A 24 5.63 2.73 -10.85
C ILE A 24 4.24 3.30 -10.60
N SER A 25 3.39 3.29 -11.62
CA SER A 25 2.01 3.75 -11.48
C SER A 25 1.19 2.88 -10.54
N ILE A 26 0.30 3.51 -9.77
CA ILE A 26 -0.60 2.80 -8.86
C ILE A 26 -1.51 1.80 -9.58
N SER A 27 -1.89 2.10 -10.83
CA SER A 27 -2.64 1.20 -11.71
C SER A 27 -1.89 -0.09 -12.00
N THR A 28 -0.55 -0.04 -12.09
CA THR A 28 0.31 -1.21 -12.24
C THR A 28 0.24 -2.07 -10.99
N ILE A 29 0.28 -1.45 -9.81
CA ILE A 29 0.15 -2.17 -8.55
C ILE A 29 -1.23 -2.84 -8.44
N TYR A 30 -2.32 -2.14 -8.76
CA TYR A 30 -3.66 -2.73 -8.73
C TYR A 30 -3.86 -3.85 -9.77
N ARG A 31 -3.20 -3.77 -10.93
CA ARG A 31 -3.25 -4.82 -11.96
C ARG A 31 -2.60 -6.12 -11.50
N TYR A 32 -1.48 -6.05 -10.79
CA TYR A 32 -0.75 -7.22 -10.31
C TYR A 32 -1.12 -7.66 -8.89
N HIS A 33 -1.69 -6.76 -8.09
CA HIS A 33 -2.09 -6.97 -6.70
C HIS A 33 -3.48 -6.38 -6.43
N PRO A 34 -4.54 -7.00 -6.99
CA PRO A 34 -5.92 -6.56 -6.80
C PRO A 34 -6.32 -6.57 -5.33
N VAL A 35 -7.32 -5.76 -4.97
CA VAL A 35 -7.79 -5.59 -3.58
C VAL A 35 -8.60 -6.79 -3.07
N GLY A 36 -9.06 -7.67 -3.98
CA GLY A 36 -10.01 -8.74 -3.66
C GLY A 36 -9.51 -9.87 -2.75
N ASP A 37 -8.20 -9.99 -2.50
CA ASP A 37 -7.64 -11.09 -1.70
C ASP A 37 -7.15 -10.68 -0.30
N ILE A 38 -7.32 -9.41 0.10
CA ILE A 38 -6.87 -8.95 1.41
C ILE A 38 -8.09 -8.77 2.29
N GLN A 39 -8.23 -9.71 3.22
CA GLN A 39 -9.07 -9.56 4.40
C GLN A 39 -8.83 -8.16 4.98
N THR A 40 -9.92 -7.43 5.06
CA THR A 40 -10.13 -6.27 5.91
C THR A 40 -9.46 -6.46 7.25
N GLU A 41 -8.40 -5.68 7.54
CA GLU A 41 -8.14 -5.13 8.86
C GLU A 41 -6.93 -4.18 8.81
N GLU A 42 -7.20 -2.95 9.26
CA GLU A 42 -6.26 -2.03 9.91
C GLU A 42 -5.13 -1.39 9.11
N THR A 43 -5.42 -0.29 8.40
CA THR A 43 -4.57 0.92 8.44
C THR A 43 -5.43 2.17 8.18
N ILE A 44 -6.33 2.47 9.12
CA ILE A 44 -6.94 3.81 9.24
C ILE A 44 -6.06 4.72 10.14
N GLU A 45 -4.96 4.21 10.69
CA GLU A 45 -4.16 4.97 11.65
C GLU A 45 -2.85 5.49 11.03
N LYS A 46 -2.91 6.65 10.34
CA LYS A 46 -1.76 7.59 10.25
C LYS A 46 -2.02 8.96 9.58
N THR A 47 -3.19 9.58 9.77
CA THR A 47 -3.40 10.97 9.30
C THR A 47 -4.10 11.89 10.32
N LYS A 48 -3.72 11.85 11.61
CA LYS A 48 -4.15 12.88 12.58
C LYS A 48 -3.06 13.32 13.60
N GLU A 49 -1.78 13.31 13.23
CA GLU A 49 -0.74 13.84 14.13
C GLU A 49 0.30 14.69 13.40
N LYS A 50 -0.17 15.71 12.66
CA LYS A 50 0.64 16.89 12.29
C LYS A 50 -0.25 18.13 12.12
N GLU A 51 -1.12 18.41 13.08
CA GLU A 51 -1.76 19.73 13.18
C GLU A 51 -2.29 20.00 14.60
N ASN A 52 -1.40 20.04 15.59
CA ASN A 52 -1.66 20.82 16.79
C ASN A 52 -0.31 21.24 17.40
N ARG A 53 0.16 22.42 16.99
CA ARG A 53 1.18 23.19 17.68
C ARG A 53 0.53 24.47 18.17
#